data_AF-A0A7X6HSH4-F1
#
_entry.id   AF-A0A7X6HSH4-F1
#
_cell.length_a   1.000
_cell.length_b   1.000
_cell.length_c   1.000
_cell.angle_alpha   90.00
_cell.angle_beta   90.00
_cell.angle_gamma   90.00
#
_symmetry.space_group_name_H-M   'P 1'
#
loop_
_entity.id
_entity.type
_entity.pdbx_description
1 polymer ?
#
loop_
_entity_poly.entity_id
_entity_poly.type
_entity_poly.pdbx_seq_one_letter_code
_entity_poly.pdbx_strand_id
1 'polypeptide(L)'
;MIIYRSLFRFNCFAFLLVILLVGLSLFYGLKVSDLFFYPYFSSSPNVALLTRTFQILCSVPVIVCTFTYGIAKTLSPRNPENRFILFSAVLTGAFLLNEIYRIHIYLILLGIPKLGVCLIYAVALSSYGWFFRRELKLTPYQILLAGLGLLFFAIAIDALQLKSKIIASLLEGVPKLFSEINIAFYYWYVCQNFVEKNVIK
;
A
#
# COMPACT_ATOMS: atom_id res chain seq x y z
N MET A 1 4.09 10.51 19.42
CA MET A 1 4.90 11.55 18.76
C MET A 1 6.09 11.01 17.96
N ILE A 2 6.87 10.05 18.49
CA ILE A 2 8.06 9.51 17.80
C ILE A 2 7.71 8.88 16.45
N ILE A 3 6.64 8.07 16.39
CA ILE A 3 6.19 7.41 15.16
C ILE A 3 5.89 8.39 14.01
N TYR A 4 5.14 9.47 14.29
CA TYR A 4 4.79 10.48 13.30
C TYR A 4 6.02 11.22 12.77
N ARG A 5 7.01 11.48 13.64
CA ARG A 5 8.27 12.13 13.24
C ARG A 5 9.11 11.22 12.34
N SER A 6 9.21 9.94 12.67
CA SER A 6 9.93 8.96 11.85
C SER A 6 9.26 8.78 10.49
N LEU A 7 7.93 8.65 10.48
CA LEU A 7 7.13 8.55 9.25
C LEU A 7 7.30 9.80 8.37
N PHE A 8 7.22 10.99 8.95
CA PHE A 8 7.41 12.24 8.21
C PHE A 8 8.79 12.31 7.56
N ARG A 9 9.86 11.99 8.33
CA ARG A 9 11.23 11.94 7.79
C ARG A 9 11.36 10.96 6.64
N PHE A 10 10.76 9.77 6.77
CA PHE A 10 10.81 8.75 5.73
C PHE A 10 10.04 9.18 4.47
N ASN A 11 8.87 9.79 4.62
CA ASN A 11 8.11 10.36 3.49
C ASN A 11 8.89 11.51 2.82
N CYS A 12 9.52 12.41 3.58
CA CYS A 12 10.36 13.47 3.01
C CYS A 12 11.55 12.89 2.23
N PHE A 13 12.22 11.88 2.80
CA PHE A 13 13.32 11.20 2.11
C PHE A 13 12.84 10.53 0.81
N ALA A 14 11.73 9.78 0.86
CA ALA A 14 11.14 9.17 -0.33
C ALA A 14 10.75 10.23 -1.38
N PHE A 15 10.24 11.39 -0.95
CA PHE A 15 9.86 12.47 -1.84
C PHE A 15 11.06 13.07 -2.58
N LEU A 16 12.15 13.33 -1.85
CA LEU A 16 13.40 13.78 -2.44
C LEU A 16 13.95 12.75 -3.44
N LEU A 17 13.83 11.46 -3.13
CA LEU A 17 14.26 10.39 -4.02
C LEU A 17 13.41 10.34 -5.30
N VAL A 18 12.08 10.50 -5.20
CA VAL A 18 11.20 10.61 -6.37
C VAL A 18 11.57 11.83 -7.23
N ILE A 19 11.77 13.00 -6.61
CA ILE A 19 12.19 14.21 -7.34
C ILE A 19 13.51 13.96 -8.06
N LEU A 20 14.49 13.36 -7.39
CA LEU A 20 15.78 13.03 -7.97
C LEU A 20 15.63 12.10 -9.18
N LEU A 21 14.83 11.03 -9.07
CA LEU A 21 14.59 10.09 -10.17
C LEU A 21 13.88 10.75 -11.37
N VAL A 22 12.91 11.62 -11.10
CA VAL A 22 12.24 12.40 -12.16
C VAL A 22 13.24 13.35 -12.84
N GLY A 23 14.05 14.06 -12.06
CA GLY A 23 15.08 14.97 -12.58
C GLY A 23 16.13 14.25 -13.43
N LEU A 24 16.64 13.10 -12.95
CA LEU A 24 17.58 12.27 -13.71
C LEU A 24 16.94 11.74 -15.00
N SER A 25 15.68 11.29 -14.95
CA SER A 25 14.98 10.81 -16.15
C SER A 25 14.87 11.89 -17.21
N LEU A 26 14.51 13.12 -16.81
CA LEU A 26 14.46 14.27 -17.71
C LEU A 26 15.84 14.63 -18.27
N PHE A 27 16.88 14.61 -17.42
CA PHE A 27 18.26 14.92 -17.82
C PHE A 27 18.80 13.94 -18.87
N TYR A 28 18.49 12.64 -18.72
CA TYR A 28 18.89 11.61 -19.69
C TYR A 28 17.92 11.46 -20.88
N GLY A 29 16.91 12.32 -21.02
CA GLY A 29 15.93 12.26 -22.10
C GLY A 29 14.99 11.04 -22.05
N LEU A 30 14.88 10.39 -20.90
CA LEU A 30 13.99 9.26 -20.66
C LEU A 30 12.56 9.73 -20.37
N LYS A 31 11.57 8.89 -20.69
CA LYS A 31 10.16 9.20 -20.40
C LYS A 31 9.87 8.98 -18.91
N VAL A 32 9.48 10.04 -18.21
CA VAL A 32 9.09 9.98 -16.79
C VAL A 32 7.95 9.00 -16.54
N SER A 33 7.03 8.85 -17.49
CA SER A 33 5.94 7.87 -17.42
C SER A 33 6.43 6.42 -17.27
N ASP A 34 7.64 6.14 -17.75
CA ASP A 34 8.20 4.78 -17.74
C ASP A 34 8.58 4.35 -16.31
N LEU A 35 8.83 5.29 -15.39
CA LEU A 35 9.09 5.00 -13.98
C LEU A 35 7.91 4.29 -13.30
N PHE A 36 6.68 4.64 -13.69
CA PHE A 36 5.43 4.07 -13.16
C PHE A 36 4.77 3.09 -14.13
N PHE A 37 5.36 2.86 -15.29
CA PHE A 37 4.81 1.93 -16.26
C PHE A 37 4.87 0.49 -15.73
N TYR A 38 3.97 -0.38 -16.20
CA TYR A 38 3.97 -1.80 -15.85
C TYR A 38 4.18 -2.63 -17.11
N PRO A 39 5.42 -3.01 -17.44
CA PRO A 39 5.70 -3.98 -18.47
C PRO A 39 5.61 -5.40 -17.89
N TYR A 40 5.17 -6.37 -18.69
CA TYR A 40 5.30 -7.80 -18.37
C TYR A 40 6.76 -8.20 -18.20
N PHE A 41 7.66 -7.58 -18.98
CA PHE A 41 9.11 -7.70 -18.87
C PHE A 41 9.77 -6.46 -19.48
N SER A 42 10.81 -5.94 -18.85
CA SER A 42 11.68 -4.90 -19.43
C SER A 42 13.12 -5.21 -19.06
N SER A 43 14.01 -5.16 -20.06
CA SER A 43 15.46 -5.28 -19.88
C SER A 43 16.09 -4.03 -19.30
N SER A 44 15.38 -2.89 -19.32
CA SER A 44 15.86 -1.63 -18.76
C SER A 44 15.41 -1.48 -17.29
N PRO A 45 16.35 -1.31 -16.34
CA PRO A 45 16.04 -1.25 -14.91
C PRO A 45 15.23 0.01 -14.52
N ASN A 46 15.24 1.04 -15.35
CA ASN A 46 14.50 2.28 -15.10
C ASN A 46 12.99 2.12 -15.32
N VAL A 47 12.58 1.21 -16.21
CA VAL A 47 11.17 0.98 -16.51
C VAL A 47 10.54 0.25 -15.33
N ALA A 48 9.41 0.76 -14.87
CA ALA A 48 8.64 0.24 -13.74
C ALA A 48 9.34 0.32 -12.39
N LEU A 49 10.45 1.07 -12.25
CA LEU A 49 11.21 1.12 -11.01
C LEU A 49 10.34 1.51 -9.80
N LEU A 50 9.51 2.55 -9.94
CA LEU A 50 8.66 3.04 -8.87
C LEU A 50 7.44 2.12 -8.67
N THR A 51 6.92 1.52 -9.75
CA THR A 51 5.84 0.52 -9.66
C THR A 51 6.28 -0.74 -8.93
N ARG A 52 7.49 -1.25 -9.22
CA ARG A 52 8.07 -2.40 -8.52
C ARG A 52 8.35 -2.08 -7.06
N THR A 53 8.86 -0.88 -6.78
CA THR A 53 9.02 -0.40 -5.40
C THR A 53 7.69 -0.38 -4.66
N PHE A 54 6.62 0.14 -5.28
CA PHE A 54 5.27 0.10 -4.73
C PHE A 54 4.80 -1.34 -4.45
N GLN A 55 5.04 -2.29 -5.35
CA GLN A 55 4.66 -3.70 -5.13
C GLN A 55 5.45 -4.35 -3.99
N ILE A 56 6.74 -4.03 -3.85
CA ILE A 56 7.55 -4.47 -2.71
C ILE A 56 6.96 -3.90 -1.41
N LEU A 57 6.58 -2.61 -1.40
CA LEU A 57 5.95 -2.01 -0.23
C LEU A 57 4.61 -2.68 0.11
N CYS A 58 3.79 -3.04 -0.88
CA CYS A 58 2.55 -3.80 -0.68
C CYS A 58 2.79 -5.15 0.03
N SER A 59 3.97 -5.75 -0.13
CA SER A 59 4.30 -7.03 0.51
C SER A 59 4.66 -6.91 1.99
N VAL A 60 5.13 -5.74 2.43
CA VAL A 60 5.58 -5.53 3.80
C VAL A 60 4.46 -5.79 4.83
N PRO A 61 3.26 -5.19 4.70
CA PRO A 61 2.15 -5.51 5.59
C PRO A 61 1.83 -7.01 5.66
N VAL A 62 1.84 -7.69 4.52
CA VAL A 62 1.51 -9.12 4.42
C VAL A 62 2.50 -9.96 5.21
N ILE A 63 3.80 -9.75 4.94
CA ILE A 63 4.89 -10.49 5.58
C ILE A 63 4.86 -10.25 7.09
N VAL A 64 4.81 -8.99 7.50
CA VAL A 64 4.90 -8.63 8.93
C VAL A 64 3.68 -9.12 9.68
N CYS A 65 2.46 -8.92 9.17
CA CYS A 65 1.25 -9.41 9.84
C CYS A 65 1.21 -10.94 9.90
N THR A 66 1.57 -11.63 8.81
CA THR A 66 1.58 -13.11 8.77
C THR A 66 2.58 -13.67 9.76
N PHE A 67 3.80 -13.12 9.78
CA PHE A 67 4.85 -13.52 10.70
C PHE A 67 4.45 -13.27 12.16
N THR A 68 3.94 -12.08 12.46
CA THR A 68 3.46 -11.73 13.80
C THR A 68 2.30 -12.62 14.23
N TYR A 69 1.37 -12.95 13.34
CA TYR A 69 0.31 -13.91 13.66
C TYR A 69 0.86 -15.30 13.99
N GLY A 70 1.86 -15.78 13.25
CA GLY A 70 2.55 -17.05 13.52
C GLY A 70 3.15 -17.10 14.92
N ILE A 71 3.84 -16.03 15.32
CA ILE A 71 4.37 -15.89 16.70
C ILE A 71 3.24 -15.80 17.72
N ALA A 72 2.24 -14.96 17.47
CA ALA A 72 1.13 -14.70 18.37
C ALA A 72 0.34 -15.97 18.69
N LYS A 73 0.13 -16.82 17.69
CA LYS A 73 -0.56 -18.11 17.83
C LYS A 73 0.20 -19.06 18.76
N THR A 74 1.53 -19.02 18.73
CA THR A 74 2.38 -19.85 19.58
C THR A 74 2.42 -19.34 21.02
N LEU A 75 2.57 -18.03 21.22
CA LEU A 75 2.77 -17.44 22.55
C LEU A 75 1.47 -17.18 23.31
N SER A 76 0.38 -16.82 22.61
CA SER A 76 -0.88 -16.45 23.23
C SER A 76 -2.07 -16.80 22.32
N PRO A 77 -2.37 -18.11 22.13
CA PRO A 77 -3.35 -18.58 21.14
C PRO A 77 -4.77 -18.05 21.34
N ARG A 78 -5.14 -17.70 22.58
CA ARG A 78 -6.48 -17.20 22.94
C ARG A 78 -6.60 -15.68 22.92
N ASN A 79 -5.54 -14.94 22.56
CA ASN A 79 -5.61 -13.47 22.51
C ASN A 79 -6.55 -13.02 21.35
N PRO A 80 -7.61 -12.23 21.62
CA PRO A 80 -8.54 -11.76 20.60
C PRO A 80 -7.86 -10.90 19.51
N GLU A 81 -6.78 -10.20 19.83
CA GLU A 81 -6.01 -9.39 18.87
C GLU A 81 -5.36 -10.25 17.76
N ASN A 82 -5.17 -11.54 17.97
CA ASN A 82 -4.66 -12.46 16.94
C ASN A 82 -5.55 -12.47 15.69
N ARG A 83 -6.87 -12.32 15.88
CA ARG A 83 -7.82 -12.24 14.76
C ARG A 83 -7.58 -10.98 13.94
N PHE A 84 -7.36 -9.85 14.60
CA PHE A 84 -7.08 -8.59 13.92
C PHE A 84 -5.81 -8.68 13.06
N ILE A 85 -4.73 -9.25 13.59
CA ILE A 85 -3.48 -9.44 12.84
C ILE A 85 -3.67 -10.41 11.66
N LEU A 86 -4.40 -11.51 11.85
CA LEU A 86 -4.69 -12.47 10.77
C LEU A 86 -5.50 -11.82 9.64
N PHE A 87 -6.59 -11.14 9.97
CA PHE A 87 -7.43 -10.48 8.96
C PHE A 87 -6.69 -9.32 8.29
N SER A 88 -5.79 -8.63 8.99
CA SER A 88 -4.89 -7.65 8.40
C SER A 88 -3.98 -8.28 7.35
N ALA A 89 -3.38 -9.45 7.65
CA ALA A 89 -2.55 -10.20 6.72
C ALA A 89 -3.35 -10.65 5.48
N VAL A 90 -4.58 -11.15 5.67
CA VAL A 90 -5.45 -11.58 4.57
C VAL A 90 -5.86 -10.39 3.70
N LEU A 91 -6.29 -9.28 4.30
CA LEU A 91 -6.71 -8.08 3.57
C LEU A 91 -5.57 -7.50 2.74
N THR A 92 -4.41 -7.30 3.37
CA THR A 92 -3.23 -6.76 2.68
C THR A 92 -2.66 -7.76 1.67
N GLY A 93 -2.77 -9.06 1.94
CA GLY A 93 -2.42 -10.13 1.01
C GLY A 93 -3.30 -10.13 -0.23
N ALA A 94 -4.61 -9.96 -0.07
CA ALA A 94 -5.54 -9.82 -1.18
C ALA A 94 -5.23 -8.56 -2.01
N PHE A 95 -4.88 -7.46 -1.36
CA PHE A 95 -4.44 -6.24 -2.05
C PHE A 95 -3.13 -6.46 -2.83
N LEU A 96 -2.12 -7.09 -2.23
CA LEU A 96 -0.86 -7.46 -2.90
C LEU A 96 -1.12 -8.33 -4.14
N LEU A 97 -1.96 -9.36 -4.02
CA LEU A 97 -2.32 -10.23 -5.15
C LEU A 97 -3.03 -9.44 -6.24
N ASN A 98 -3.92 -8.51 -5.88
CA ASN A 98 -4.55 -7.62 -6.84
C ASN A 98 -3.52 -6.77 -7.61
N GLU A 99 -2.52 -6.23 -6.93
CA GLU A 99 -1.49 -5.39 -7.55
C GLU A 99 -0.46 -6.17 -8.36
N ILE A 100 -0.09 -7.38 -7.94
CA ILE A 100 0.84 -8.23 -8.69
C ILE A 100 0.18 -8.81 -9.94
N TYR A 101 -1.00 -9.43 -9.76
CA TYR A 101 -1.69 -10.16 -10.84
C TYR A 101 -2.68 -9.29 -11.60
N ARG A 102 -2.83 -8.01 -11.25
CA ARG A 102 -3.78 -7.08 -11.89
C ARG A 102 -5.20 -7.66 -11.95
N ILE A 103 -5.63 -8.29 -10.86
CA ILE A 103 -6.94 -8.99 -10.78
C ILE A 103 -8.07 -8.04 -11.18
N HIS A 104 -8.03 -6.79 -10.72
CA HIS A 104 -8.99 -5.75 -11.10
C HIS A 104 -9.11 -5.54 -12.62
N ILE A 105 -8.03 -5.67 -13.39
CA ILE A 105 -8.07 -5.55 -14.86
C ILE A 105 -8.76 -6.77 -15.47
N TYR A 106 -8.46 -7.98 -14.99
CA TYR A 106 -9.13 -9.19 -15.47
C TYR A 106 -10.62 -9.18 -15.16
N LEU A 107 -11.04 -8.67 -14.00
CA LEU A 107 -12.46 -8.47 -13.68
C LEU A 107 -13.14 -7.51 -14.67
N ILE A 108 -12.45 -6.45 -15.10
CA ILE A 108 -12.95 -5.53 -16.13
C ILE A 108 -13.06 -6.23 -17.49
N LEU A 109 -12.07 -7.05 -17.86
CA LEU A 109 -12.09 -7.83 -19.09
C LEU A 109 -13.22 -8.87 -19.13
N LEU A 110 -13.63 -9.38 -17.96
CA LEU A 110 -14.79 -10.27 -17.81
C LEU A 110 -16.14 -9.53 -17.88
N GLY A 111 -16.14 -8.21 -18.13
CA GLY A 111 -17.34 -7.40 -18.31
C GLY A 111 -17.83 -6.69 -17.04
N ILE A 112 -17.12 -6.77 -15.92
CA ILE A 112 -17.49 -6.02 -14.71
C ILE A 112 -17.06 -4.55 -14.89
N PRO A 113 -17.97 -3.58 -14.77
CA PRO A 113 -17.60 -2.18 -14.93
C PRO A 113 -16.56 -1.77 -13.87
N LYS A 114 -15.62 -0.87 -14.22
CA LYS A 114 -14.57 -0.37 -13.32
C LYS A 114 -15.14 0.11 -11.98
N LEU A 115 -16.27 0.83 -12.01
CA LEU A 115 -16.99 1.26 -10.80
C LEU A 115 -17.47 0.09 -9.93
N GLY A 116 -17.92 -1.01 -10.54
CA GLY A 116 -18.32 -2.22 -9.82
C GLY A 116 -17.13 -2.87 -9.12
N VAL A 117 -15.98 -2.96 -9.79
CA VAL A 117 -14.73 -3.46 -9.17
C VAL A 117 -14.31 -2.58 -8.00
N CYS A 118 -14.33 -1.25 -8.17
CA CYS A 118 -14.05 -0.31 -7.08
C CYS A 118 -15.02 -0.47 -5.90
N LEU A 119 -16.32 -0.68 -6.17
CA LEU A 119 -17.34 -0.85 -5.14
C LEU A 119 -17.13 -2.15 -4.34
N ILE A 120 -16.76 -3.25 -5.00
CA ILE A 120 -16.42 -4.51 -4.32
C ILE A 120 -15.28 -4.29 -3.31
N TYR A 121 -14.20 -3.63 -3.73
CA TYR A 121 -13.08 -3.34 -2.83
C TYR A 121 -13.46 -2.36 -1.72
N ALA A 122 -14.26 -1.33 -2.03
CA ALA A 122 -14.73 -0.38 -1.03
C ALA A 122 -15.60 -1.05 0.04
N VAL A 123 -16.48 -1.98 -0.35
CA VAL A 123 -17.31 -2.77 0.59
C VAL A 123 -16.44 -3.68 1.44
N ALA A 124 -15.47 -4.39 0.86
CA ALA A 124 -14.56 -5.25 1.60
C ALA A 124 -13.75 -4.46 2.64
N LEU A 125 -13.17 -3.33 2.23
CA LEU A 125 -12.38 -2.46 3.11
C LEU A 125 -13.24 -1.83 4.21
N SER A 126 -14.45 -1.36 3.87
CA SER A 126 -15.40 -0.79 4.84
C SER A 126 -15.88 -1.83 5.85
N SER A 127 -16.13 -3.05 5.40
CA SER A 127 -16.53 -4.17 6.27
C SER A 127 -15.42 -4.52 7.26
N TYR A 128 -14.17 -4.58 6.79
CA TYR A 128 -13.00 -4.76 7.65
C TYR A 128 -12.86 -3.64 8.69
N GLY A 129 -12.94 -2.38 8.24
CA GLY A 129 -12.83 -1.22 9.11
C GLY A 129 -13.94 -1.15 10.16
N TRP A 130 -15.17 -1.55 9.79
CA TRP A 130 -16.29 -1.63 10.71
C TRP A 130 -16.12 -2.74 11.74
N PHE A 131 -15.72 -3.94 11.30
CA PHE A 131 -15.57 -5.10 12.17
C PHE A 131 -14.46 -4.90 13.21
N PHE A 132 -13.30 -4.38 12.79
CA PHE A 132 -12.14 -4.13 13.66
C PHE A 132 -12.03 -2.68 14.16
N ARG A 133 -13.15 -1.96 14.22
CA ARG A 133 -13.16 -0.53 14.59
C ARG A 133 -12.60 -0.24 15.97
N ARG A 134 -12.69 -1.20 16.90
CA ARG A 134 -12.21 -1.01 18.28
C ARG A 134 -10.70 -1.11 18.32
N GLU A 135 -10.16 -2.13 17.67
CA GLU A 135 -8.73 -2.41 17.53
C GLU A 135 -8.04 -1.28 16.77
N LEU A 136 -8.62 -0.83 15.65
CA LEU A 136 -8.10 0.31 14.88
C LEU A 136 -8.05 1.60 15.72
N LYS A 137 -9.04 1.87 16.57
CA LYS A 137 -9.01 3.07 17.43
C LYS A 137 -7.90 3.05 18.48
N LEU A 138 -7.36 1.87 18.81
CA LEU A 138 -6.25 1.71 19.76
C LEU A 138 -4.88 1.81 19.07
N THR A 139 -4.83 1.80 17.75
CA THR A 139 -3.61 1.99 16.94
C THR A 139 -3.52 3.45 16.44
N PRO A 140 -2.37 3.89 15.90
CA PRO A 140 -2.27 5.18 15.21
C PRO A 140 -2.97 5.14 13.84
N TYR A 141 -4.29 4.89 13.83
CA TYR A 141 -5.10 4.71 12.62
C TYR A 141 -5.12 5.93 11.69
N GLN A 142 -4.75 7.12 12.18
CA GLN A 142 -4.60 8.30 11.33
C GLN A 142 -3.58 8.08 10.22
N ILE A 143 -2.52 7.30 10.46
CA ILE A 143 -1.51 6.94 9.46
C ILE A 143 -2.15 6.05 8.37
N LEU A 144 -2.93 5.05 8.80
CA LEU A 144 -3.64 4.16 7.89
C LEU A 144 -4.65 4.95 7.03
N LEU A 145 -5.41 5.86 7.64
CA LEU A 145 -6.37 6.71 6.92
C LEU A 145 -5.68 7.63 5.91
N ALA A 146 -4.53 8.21 6.26
CA ALA A 146 -3.75 9.01 5.33
C ALA A 146 -3.28 8.18 4.12
N GLY A 147 -2.79 6.96 4.37
CA GLY A 147 -2.41 6.02 3.30
C GLY A 147 -3.60 5.68 2.39
N LEU A 148 -4.71 5.23 2.97
CA LEU A 148 -5.93 4.92 2.23
C LEU A 148 -6.46 6.12 1.44
N GLY A 149 -6.41 7.33 2.02
CA GLY A 149 -6.82 8.56 1.35
C GLY A 149 -5.99 8.84 0.09
N LEU A 150 -4.66 8.65 0.17
CA LEU A 150 -3.77 8.77 -0.98
C LEU A 150 -4.05 7.70 -2.05
N LEU A 151 -4.38 6.48 -1.63
CA LEU A 151 -4.76 5.41 -2.56
C LEU A 151 -6.04 5.75 -3.31
N PHE A 152 -7.08 6.18 -2.60
CA PHE A 152 -8.34 6.61 -3.21
C PHE A 152 -8.13 7.80 -4.15
N PHE A 153 -7.29 8.76 -3.77
CA PHE A 153 -6.93 9.87 -4.64
C PHE A 153 -6.31 9.36 -5.95
N ALA A 154 -5.34 8.44 -5.89
CA ALA A 154 -4.74 7.88 -7.10
C ALA A 154 -5.75 7.14 -7.99
N ILE A 155 -6.66 6.35 -7.39
CA ILE A 155 -7.72 5.64 -8.12
C ILE A 155 -8.66 6.63 -8.80
N ALA A 156 -9.00 7.74 -8.14
CA ALA A 156 -9.82 8.80 -8.72
C ALA A 156 -9.11 9.48 -9.91
N ILE A 157 -7.82 9.76 -9.81
CA ILE A 157 -7.03 10.31 -10.92
C ILE A 157 -7.01 9.35 -12.13
N ASP A 158 -6.82 8.04 -11.89
CA ASP A 158 -6.86 7.02 -12.93
C ASP A 158 -8.27 6.88 -13.57
N ALA A 159 -9.34 7.23 -12.85
CA ALA A 159 -10.68 7.28 -13.42
C ALA A 159 -10.92 8.52 -14.32
N LEU A 160 -10.20 9.62 -14.12
CA LEU A 160 -10.40 10.89 -14.83
C LEU A 160 -9.78 10.93 -16.24
N GLN A 161 -9.04 9.90 -16.67
CA GLN A 161 -8.46 9.77 -18.02
C GLN A 161 -7.78 11.05 -18.54
N LEU A 162 -6.87 11.62 -17.74
CA LEU A 162 -6.18 12.87 -18.07
C LEU A 162 -5.38 12.76 -19.39
N LYS A 163 -5.46 13.80 -20.24
CA LYS A 163 -4.83 13.82 -21.58
C LYS A 163 -3.28 13.76 -21.55
N SER A 164 -2.65 14.36 -20.55
CA SER A 164 -1.19 14.36 -20.42
C SER A 164 -0.71 13.11 -19.70
N LYS A 165 -0.07 12.19 -20.44
CA LYS A 165 0.45 10.91 -19.90
C LYS A 165 1.46 11.11 -18.77
N ILE A 166 2.30 12.16 -18.84
CA ILE A 166 3.31 12.46 -17.82
C ILE A 166 2.63 12.89 -16.52
N ILE A 167 1.69 13.84 -16.62
CA ILE A 167 0.97 14.38 -15.46
C ILE A 167 0.08 13.30 -14.85
N ALA A 168 -0.63 12.53 -15.67
CA ALA A 168 -1.45 11.40 -15.23
C ALA A 168 -0.62 10.39 -14.44
N SER A 169 0.52 9.96 -15.01
CA SER A 169 1.41 8.98 -14.40
C SER A 169 1.98 9.44 -13.05
N LEU A 170 2.32 10.73 -12.91
CA LEU A 170 2.82 11.29 -11.65
C LEU A 170 1.71 11.44 -10.61
N LEU A 171 0.55 11.99 -11.00
CA LEU A 171 -0.60 12.21 -10.10
C LEU A 171 -1.25 10.90 -9.64
N GLU A 172 -1.12 9.83 -10.41
CA GLU A 172 -1.54 8.49 -10.00
C GLU A 172 -0.43 7.78 -9.21
N GLY A 173 0.78 7.75 -9.75
CA GLY A 173 1.87 6.91 -9.26
C GLY A 173 2.47 7.39 -7.94
N VAL A 174 2.67 8.70 -7.78
CA VAL A 174 3.24 9.25 -6.54
C VAL A 174 2.31 9.01 -5.35
N PRO A 175 1.01 9.33 -5.41
CA PRO A 175 0.12 9.03 -4.29
C PRO A 175 -0.02 7.54 -3.98
N LYS A 176 0.01 6.64 -4.98
CA LYS A 176 0.07 5.18 -4.74
C LYS A 176 1.31 4.78 -3.94
N LEU A 177 2.49 5.26 -4.36
CA LEU A 177 3.74 4.95 -3.66
C LEU A 177 3.70 5.42 -2.20
N PHE A 178 3.24 6.65 -1.96
CA PHE A 178 3.15 7.22 -0.62
C PHE A 178 2.05 6.57 0.22
N SER A 179 0.95 6.12 -0.39
CA SER A 179 -0.05 5.30 0.29
C SER A 179 0.62 4.09 0.95
N GLU A 180 1.36 3.31 0.17
CA GLU A 180 1.95 2.07 0.67
C GLU A 180 3.09 2.30 1.65
N ILE A 181 3.84 3.39 1.52
CA ILE A 181 4.79 3.79 2.57
C ILE A 181 4.06 3.95 3.91
N ASN A 182 2.92 4.65 3.93
CA ASN A 182 2.16 4.89 5.15
C ASN A 182 1.51 3.59 5.68
N ILE A 183 0.94 2.76 4.80
CA ILE A 183 0.29 1.50 5.17
C ILE A 183 1.33 0.48 5.69
N ALA A 184 2.47 0.33 5.00
CA ALA A 184 3.58 -0.52 5.43
C ALA A 184 4.11 -0.09 6.80
N PHE A 185 4.35 1.20 6.99
CA PHE A 185 4.84 1.72 8.26
C PHE A 185 3.82 1.55 9.40
N TYR A 186 2.53 1.76 9.12
CA TYR A 186 1.45 1.51 10.07
C TYR A 186 1.43 0.06 10.54
N TYR A 187 1.42 -0.90 9.61
CA TYR A 187 1.35 -2.33 9.97
C TYR A 187 2.64 -2.83 10.61
N TRP A 188 3.80 -2.32 10.19
CA TRP A 188 5.07 -2.57 10.87
C TRP A 188 4.98 -2.21 12.34
N TYR A 189 4.55 -0.98 12.65
CA TYR A 189 4.44 -0.49 14.01
C TYR A 189 3.41 -1.25 14.85
N VAL A 190 2.23 -1.52 14.29
CA VAL A 190 1.16 -2.25 14.98
C VAL A 190 1.63 -3.65 15.37
N CYS A 191 2.29 -4.35 14.45
CA CYS A 191 2.80 -5.68 14.69
C CYS A 191 3.98 -5.69 15.67
N GLN A 192 4.89 -4.72 15.58
CA GLN A 192 5.99 -4.56 16.54
C GLN A 192 5.46 -4.36 17.96
N ASN A 193 4.54 -3.41 18.16
CA ASN A 193 3.91 -3.17 19.46
C ASN A 193 3.20 -4.41 20.00
N PHE A 194 2.55 -5.18 19.12
CA PHE A 194 1.90 -6.42 19.50
C PHE A 194 2.91 -7.43 20.05
N VAL A 195 4.03 -7.63 19.35
CA VAL A 195 5.11 -8.53 19.78
C VAL A 195 5.70 -8.03 21.11
N GLU A 196 6.06 -6.76 21.23
CA GLU A 196 6.65 -6.20 22.45
C GLU A 196 5.75 -6.42 23.69
N LYS A 197 4.43 -6.23 23.55
CA LYS A 197 3.47 -6.43 24.66
C LYS A 197 3.30 -7.88 25.10
N ASN A 198 3.44 -8.84 24.19
CA ASN A 198 3.12 -10.25 24.43
C ASN A 198 4.35 -11.15 24.60
N VAL A 199 5.52 -10.72 24.14
CA VAL A 199 6.78 -11.49 24.22
C VAL A 199 7.72 -10.96 25.31
N ILE A 200 7.77 -9.64 25.51
CA ILE A 200 8.70 -9.00 26.47
C ILE A 200 7.99 -8.76 27.80
N LYS A 201 7.19 -9.73 28.26
CA LYS A 201 6.61 -9.75 29.61
C LYS A 201 7.41 -10.67 30.52
#